data_AF-A0A1F7JAL8-F1
#
_entry.id   AF-A0A1F7JAL8-F1
#
_cell.length_a   1.000
_cell.length_b   1.000
_cell.length_c   1.000
_cell.angle_alpha   90.00
_cell.angle_beta   90.00
_cell.angle_gamma   90.00
#
_symmetry.space_group_name_H-M   'P 1'
#
loop_
_entity.id
_entity.type
_entity.pdbx_description
1 polymer ?
#
loop_
_entity_poly.entity_id
_entity_poly.type
_entity_poly.pdbx_seq_one_letter_code
_entity_poly.pdbx_strand_id
1 'polypeptide(L)'
;MDNAQNTIARISEVFNKGNSGVIVIPPNPTVDAQAAAASLYLGLTKMGKNVSLACSTKPESDIIAADKIKTQLATGGDSLMVSFPYSDGSIDKVDYNIQGEAFNLIITPRPGFAKLDPKAVSFSYTGGVVDFIVVIDTPTLNTLGAIYSENQNHFTGRDIINIDRHLTNAFFGTVNFVNKTVSSISELVLTVLEELKIEIDRDMATNLYSGVAVATNNFTSYSVSADTFEHIATLLRAGAVKKIVKKPEPVKINIAPSAESQPTPIEEVEKEKNAQDWLKPKIFKNSGLI
;
A
#
# COMPACT_ATOMS: atom_id res chain seq x y z
N MET A 1 22.67 2.63 -16.62
CA MET A 1 21.64 2.77 -17.67
C MET A 1 21.20 1.39 -18.18
N ASP A 2 22.13 0.48 -18.48
CA ASP A 2 21.84 -0.86 -19.05
C ASP A 2 20.86 -1.74 -18.23
N ASN A 3 20.95 -1.71 -16.88
CA ASN A 3 20.09 -2.53 -16.03
C ASN A 3 18.62 -2.06 -15.97
N ALA A 4 18.36 -0.75 -16.10
CA ALA A 4 17.01 -0.20 -16.03
C ALA A 4 16.21 -0.50 -17.31
N GLN A 5 16.82 -0.32 -18.49
CA GLN A 5 16.21 -0.69 -19.77
C GLN A 5 15.92 -2.19 -19.84
N ASN A 6 16.84 -3.05 -19.39
CA ASN A 6 16.61 -4.49 -19.33
C ASN A 6 15.46 -4.85 -18.38
N THR A 7 15.32 -4.15 -17.25
CA THR A 7 14.21 -4.36 -16.31
C THR A 7 12.87 -3.97 -16.93
N ILE A 8 12.81 -2.82 -17.59
CA ILE A 8 11.61 -2.34 -18.29
C ILE A 8 11.21 -3.30 -19.42
N ALA A 9 12.19 -3.80 -20.20
CA ALA A 9 11.92 -4.79 -21.25
C ALA A 9 11.27 -6.07 -20.69
N ARG A 10 11.73 -6.54 -19.51
CA ARG A 10 11.12 -7.68 -18.82
C ARG A 10 9.72 -7.37 -18.30
N ILE A 11 9.46 -6.15 -17.82
CA ILE A 11 8.10 -5.71 -17.46
C ILE A 11 7.18 -5.79 -18.68
N SER A 12 7.62 -5.24 -19.82
CA SER A 12 6.87 -5.29 -21.08
C SER A 12 6.62 -6.73 -21.54
N GLU A 13 7.59 -7.64 -21.38
CA GLU A 13 7.42 -9.05 -21.69
C GLU A 13 6.32 -9.70 -20.84
N VAL A 14 6.33 -9.48 -19.52
CA VAL A 14 5.31 -10.01 -18.59
C VAL A 14 3.92 -9.49 -18.98
N PHE A 15 3.77 -8.19 -19.21
CA PHE A 15 2.49 -7.61 -19.60
C PHE A 15 2.02 -8.04 -21.00
N ASN A 16 2.92 -8.29 -21.95
CA ASN A 16 2.55 -8.77 -23.28
C ASN A 16 2.10 -10.24 -23.26
N LYS A 17 2.71 -11.07 -22.42
CA LYS A 17 2.36 -12.49 -22.27
C LYS A 17 1.07 -12.71 -21.47
N GLY A 18 0.87 -11.97 -20.38
CA GLY A 18 -0.30 -12.11 -19.53
C GLY A 18 -1.48 -11.27 -19.99
N ASN A 19 -2.70 -11.76 -19.81
CA ASN A 19 -3.93 -11.02 -20.09
C ASN A 19 -4.60 -10.51 -18.81
N SER A 20 -4.49 -11.28 -17.73
CA SER A 20 -5.17 -11.01 -16.46
C SER A 20 -4.15 -10.77 -15.36
N GLY A 21 -4.34 -9.72 -14.56
CA GLY A 21 -3.39 -9.39 -13.50
C GLY A 21 -4.00 -8.67 -12.32
N VAL A 22 -3.24 -8.55 -11.25
CA VAL A 22 -3.67 -7.84 -10.04
C VAL A 22 -2.62 -6.82 -9.64
N ILE A 23 -3.04 -5.58 -9.41
CA ILE A 23 -2.21 -4.52 -8.85
C ILE A 23 -2.50 -4.44 -7.36
N VAL A 24 -1.46 -4.48 -6.53
CA VAL A 24 -1.58 -4.43 -5.07
C VAL A 24 -0.69 -3.35 -4.48
N ILE A 25 -1.23 -2.64 -3.48
CA ILE A 25 -0.55 -1.58 -2.71
C ILE A 25 -0.67 -1.88 -1.22
N PRO A 26 0.24 -1.36 -0.36
CA PRO A 26 0.21 -1.65 1.07
C PRO A 26 -1.01 -1.02 1.76
N PRO A 27 -1.37 -1.47 2.99
CA PRO A 27 -2.36 -0.81 3.81
C PRO A 27 -1.95 0.64 4.12
N ASN A 28 -2.95 1.51 4.30
CA ASN A 28 -2.79 2.94 4.50
C ASN A 28 -1.87 3.59 3.45
N PRO A 29 -2.15 3.38 2.15
CA PRO A 29 -1.23 3.78 1.09
C PRO A 29 -1.11 5.29 0.99
N THR A 30 0.09 5.77 0.67
CA THR A 30 0.32 7.19 0.38
C THR A 30 -0.49 7.65 -0.84
N VAL A 31 -0.74 8.96 -0.97
CA VAL A 31 -1.40 9.51 -2.17
C VAL A 31 -0.60 9.17 -3.43
N ASP A 32 0.72 9.13 -3.34
CA ASP A 32 1.62 8.75 -4.44
C ASP A 32 1.43 7.29 -4.85
N ALA A 33 1.40 6.35 -3.90
CA ALA A 33 1.12 4.95 -4.18
C ALA A 33 -0.25 4.74 -4.83
N GLN A 34 -1.28 5.42 -4.33
CA GLN A 34 -2.62 5.35 -4.89
C GLN A 34 -2.68 5.93 -6.30
N ALA A 35 -2.07 7.10 -6.53
CA ALA A 35 -1.97 7.74 -7.84
C ALA A 35 -1.27 6.85 -8.86
N ALA A 36 -0.13 6.28 -8.47
CA ALA A 36 0.65 5.37 -9.30
C ALA A 36 -0.14 4.11 -9.64
N ALA A 37 -0.73 3.44 -8.65
CA ALA A 37 -1.48 2.21 -8.87
C ALA A 37 -2.75 2.44 -9.69
N ALA A 38 -3.49 3.52 -9.44
CA ALA A 38 -4.68 3.88 -10.22
C ALA A 38 -4.32 4.22 -11.67
N SER A 39 -3.21 4.91 -11.91
CA SER A 39 -2.78 5.26 -13.28
C SER A 39 -2.30 4.03 -14.04
N LEU A 40 -1.57 3.12 -13.39
CA LEU A 40 -1.20 1.84 -13.99
C LEU A 40 -2.44 0.99 -14.30
N TYR A 41 -3.42 0.95 -13.39
CA TYR A 41 -4.70 0.28 -13.60
C TYR A 41 -5.41 0.82 -14.86
N LEU A 42 -5.54 2.15 -14.99
CA LEU A 42 -6.15 2.79 -16.15
C LEU A 42 -5.38 2.47 -17.44
N GLY A 43 -4.05 2.55 -17.40
CA GLY A 43 -3.20 2.29 -18.55
C GLY A 43 -3.29 0.83 -19.03
N LEU A 44 -3.19 -0.14 -18.12
CA LEU A 44 -3.31 -1.56 -18.45
C LEU A 44 -4.73 -1.91 -18.95
N THR A 45 -5.77 -1.27 -18.38
CA THR A 45 -7.14 -1.41 -18.87
C THR A 45 -7.28 -0.85 -20.29
N LYS A 46 -6.67 0.30 -20.59
CA LYS A 46 -6.64 0.89 -21.95
C LYS A 46 -5.89 -0.02 -22.94
N MET A 47 -4.91 -0.79 -22.46
CA MET A 47 -4.20 -1.82 -23.23
C MET A 47 -5.00 -3.13 -23.39
N GLY A 48 -6.25 -3.19 -22.89
CA GLY A 48 -7.13 -4.34 -23.02
C GLY A 48 -6.88 -5.47 -22.00
N LYS A 49 -6.11 -5.22 -20.94
CA LYS A 49 -5.85 -6.22 -19.89
C LYS A 49 -7.00 -6.28 -18.88
N ASN A 50 -7.25 -7.48 -18.36
CA ASN A 50 -8.18 -7.69 -17.26
C ASN A 50 -7.44 -7.52 -15.93
N VAL A 51 -7.36 -6.29 -15.45
CA VAL A 51 -6.65 -5.98 -14.20
C VAL A 51 -7.62 -5.67 -13.06
N SER A 52 -7.29 -6.12 -11.86
CA SER A 52 -7.94 -5.67 -10.62
C SER A 52 -6.95 -4.87 -9.77
N LEU A 53 -7.47 -4.04 -8.87
CA LEU A 53 -6.67 -3.17 -8.00
C LEU A 53 -7.10 -3.40 -6.55
N ALA A 54 -6.15 -3.74 -5.67
CA ALA A 54 -6.45 -4.12 -4.28
C ALA A 54 -5.52 -3.47 -3.25
N CYS A 55 -6.10 -3.16 -2.08
CA CYS A 55 -5.42 -2.65 -0.89
C CYS A 55 -6.21 -3.11 0.34
N SER A 56 -5.58 -3.63 1.39
CA SER A 56 -6.30 -4.15 2.56
C SER A 56 -7.10 -3.10 3.34
N THR A 57 -6.80 -1.81 3.14
CA THR A 57 -7.55 -0.69 3.72
C THR A 57 -8.23 0.10 2.62
N LYS A 58 -9.47 0.56 2.85
CA LYS A 58 -10.13 1.48 1.92
C LYS A 58 -9.43 2.84 1.94
N PRO A 59 -8.82 3.29 0.83
CA PRO A 59 -8.18 4.59 0.82
C PRO A 59 -9.22 5.71 0.71
N GLU A 60 -9.01 6.79 1.45
CA GLU A 60 -9.72 8.05 1.27
C GLU A 60 -8.86 8.98 0.42
N SER A 61 -9.29 9.25 -0.82
CA SER A 61 -8.49 10.02 -1.76
C SER A 61 -9.31 10.54 -2.94
N ASP A 62 -8.94 11.72 -3.43
CA ASP A 62 -9.52 12.38 -4.61
C ASP A 62 -8.88 11.89 -5.93
N ILE A 63 -8.10 10.81 -5.86
CA ILE A 63 -7.48 10.16 -7.01
C ILE A 63 -8.55 9.54 -7.90
N ILE A 64 -8.41 9.75 -9.21
CA ILE A 64 -9.33 9.21 -10.21
C ILE A 64 -9.17 7.70 -10.23
N ALA A 65 -10.29 6.97 -10.25
CA ALA A 65 -10.38 5.51 -10.11
C ALA A 65 -10.03 4.96 -8.70
N ALA A 66 -9.99 5.79 -7.66
CA ALA A 66 -9.86 5.29 -6.28
C ALA A 66 -11.00 4.35 -5.86
N ASP A 67 -12.21 4.48 -6.44
CA ASP A 67 -13.35 3.58 -6.23
C ASP A 67 -13.12 2.15 -6.76
N LYS A 68 -12.11 1.96 -7.62
CA LYS A 68 -11.70 0.66 -8.15
C LYS A 68 -10.83 -0.12 -7.17
N ILE A 69 -10.22 0.53 -6.19
CA ILE A 69 -9.42 -0.13 -5.15
C ILE A 69 -10.36 -0.96 -4.27
N LYS A 70 -10.23 -2.29 -4.34
CA LYS A 70 -10.98 -3.24 -3.52
C LYS A 70 -10.20 -3.63 -2.27
N THR A 71 -10.93 -3.93 -1.19
CA THR A 71 -10.31 -4.31 0.10
C THR A 71 -9.80 -5.74 0.14
N GLN A 72 -10.07 -6.52 -0.90
CA GLN A 72 -9.74 -7.92 -1.02
C GLN A 72 -9.10 -8.19 -2.37
N LEU A 73 -8.27 -9.23 -2.42
CA LEU A 73 -7.69 -9.70 -3.66
C LEU A 73 -8.80 -10.34 -4.51
N ALA A 74 -9.14 -9.71 -5.63
CA ALA A 74 -10.02 -10.31 -6.63
C ALA A 74 -9.13 -10.87 -7.74
N THR A 75 -8.88 -12.17 -7.70
CA THR A 75 -8.37 -12.91 -8.86
C THR A 75 -9.58 -13.14 -9.75
N GLY A 76 -9.77 -12.35 -10.80
CA GLY A 76 -10.96 -12.41 -11.66
C GLY A 76 -11.29 -13.83 -12.15
N GLY A 77 -12.44 -14.04 -12.79
CA GLY A 77 -12.89 -15.36 -13.25
C GLY A 77 -14.41 -15.44 -13.32
N ASP A 78 -14.94 -16.60 -13.73
CA ASP A 78 -16.39 -16.75 -13.93
C ASP A 78 -17.10 -17.30 -12.69
N SER A 79 -16.37 -17.61 -11.61
CA SER A 79 -16.96 -18.16 -10.38
C SER A 79 -17.33 -17.04 -9.41
N LEU A 80 -18.61 -16.88 -9.13
CA LEU A 80 -19.10 -15.95 -8.10
C LEU A 80 -18.67 -16.42 -6.71
N MET A 81 -17.98 -15.55 -5.96
CA MET A 81 -17.63 -15.74 -4.56
C MET A 81 -18.53 -14.85 -3.70
N VAL A 82 -19.14 -15.45 -2.67
CA VAL A 82 -19.97 -14.78 -1.68
C VAL A 82 -19.26 -14.87 -0.34
N SER A 83 -18.92 -13.74 0.26
CA SER A 83 -18.17 -13.68 1.53
C SER A 83 -18.93 -12.89 2.58
N PHE A 84 -18.80 -13.31 3.83
CA PHE A 84 -19.43 -12.68 5.00
C PHE A 84 -18.61 -13.00 6.25
N PRO A 85 -18.73 -12.21 7.34
CA PRO A 85 -18.02 -12.48 8.59
C PRO A 85 -18.31 -13.89 9.11
N TYR A 86 -17.25 -14.67 9.35
CA TYR A 86 -17.34 -16.06 9.80
C TYR A 86 -16.71 -16.20 11.19
N SER A 87 -17.40 -16.91 12.08
CA SER A 87 -16.85 -17.41 13.34
C SER A 87 -16.77 -18.94 13.26
N ASP A 88 -15.70 -19.52 13.80
CA ASP A 88 -15.51 -20.96 13.66
C ASP A 88 -16.69 -21.77 14.24
N GLY A 89 -17.19 -22.74 13.48
CA GLY A 89 -18.36 -23.56 13.84
C GLY A 89 -19.72 -22.85 13.77
N SER A 90 -19.79 -21.59 13.32
CA SER A 90 -21.03 -20.79 13.29
C SER A 90 -22.04 -21.24 12.23
N ILE A 91 -21.60 -21.95 11.19
CA ILE A 91 -22.45 -22.46 10.12
C ILE A 91 -22.85 -23.90 10.41
N ASP A 92 -24.14 -24.17 10.34
CA ASP A 92 -24.69 -25.53 10.49
C ASP A 92 -24.86 -26.20 9.13
N LYS A 93 -25.41 -25.47 8.16
CA LYS A 93 -25.70 -26.01 6.82
C LYS A 93 -25.55 -24.94 5.74
N VAL A 94 -24.98 -25.34 4.60
CA VAL A 94 -25.07 -24.63 3.33
C VAL A 94 -25.89 -25.50 2.37
N ASP A 95 -26.93 -24.92 1.79
CA ASP A 95 -27.85 -25.60 0.87
C ASP A 95 -28.16 -24.70 -0.33
N TYR A 96 -28.83 -25.23 -1.34
CA TYR A 96 -29.31 -24.43 -2.46
C TYR A 96 -30.69 -24.88 -2.93
N ASN A 97 -31.45 -23.97 -3.52
CA ASN A 97 -32.64 -24.33 -4.28
C ASN A 97 -32.80 -23.42 -5.50
N ILE A 98 -33.60 -23.85 -6.46
CA ILE A 98 -33.96 -23.08 -7.65
C ILE A 98 -35.44 -22.77 -7.56
N GLN A 99 -35.81 -21.49 -7.66
CA GLN A 99 -37.21 -21.03 -7.66
C GLN A 99 -37.44 -20.11 -8.85
N GLY A 100 -38.20 -20.61 -9.84
CA GLY A 100 -38.33 -19.92 -11.12
C GLY A 100 -36.97 -19.79 -11.80
N GLU A 101 -36.56 -18.55 -12.06
CA GLU A 101 -35.25 -18.22 -12.67
C GLU A 101 -34.18 -17.86 -11.62
N ALA A 102 -34.50 -17.93 -10.33
CA ALA A 102 -33.57 -17.59 -9.25
C ALA A 102 -32.87 -18.83 -8.68
N PHE A 103 -31.53 -18.79 -8.64
CA PHE A 103 -30.72 -19.71 -7.85
C PHE A 103 -30.53 -19.11 -6.45
N ASN A 104 -31.00 -19.81 -5.40
CA ASN A 104 -30.89 -19.36 -4.02
C ASN A 104 -29.84 -20.19 -3.29
N LEU A 105 -28.81 -19.52 -2.77
CA LEU A 105 -27.88 -20.09 -1.80
C LEU A 105 -28.42 -19.84 -0.39
N ILE A 106 -28.61 -20.91 0.38
CA ILE A 106 -29.19 -20.86 1.73
C ILE A 106 -28.10 -21.20 2.75
N ILE A 107 -27.77 -20.23 3.60
CA ILE A 107 -26.77 -20.37 4.66
C ILE A 107 -27.51 -20.39 6.00
N THR A 108 -27.43 -21.51 6.72
CA THR A 108 -28.11 -21.71 8.00
C THR A 108 -27.08 -21.65 9.13
N PRO A 109 -27.14 -20.65 10.03
CA PRO A 109 -26.28 -20.60 11.20
C PRO A 109 -26.69 -21.67 12.22
N ARG A 110 -25.73 -22.12 13.03
CA ARG A 110 -25.97 -23.03 14.15
C ARG A 110 -26.83 -22.34 15.23
N PRO A 111 -27.73 -23.07 15.93
CA PRO A 111 -28.47 -22.51 17.06
C PRO A 111 -27.54 -21.82 18.07
N GLY A 112 -27.90 -20.59 18.46
CA GLY A 112 -27.09 -19.74 19.35
C GLY A 112 -26.16 -18.75 18.65
N PHE A 113 -25.95 -18.88 17.33
CA PHE A 113 -25.22 -17.88 16.54
C PHE A 113 -26.16 -16.86 15.90
N ALA A 114 -25.64 -15.66 15.64
CA ALA A 114 -26.40 -14.60 14.97
C ALA A 114 -26.74 -14.98 13.52
N LYS A 115 -27.89 -14.52 13.04
CA LYS A 115 -28.22 -14.58 11.61
C LYS A 115 -27.24 -13.72 10.80
N LEU A 116 -26.98 -14.11 9.56
CA LEU A 116 -26.19 -13.29 8.64
C LEU A 116 -26.86 -11.92 8.44
N ASP A 117 -26.06 -10.85 8.48
CA ASP A 117 -26.48 -9.52 8.04
C ASP A 117 -26.25 -9.41 6.53
N PRO A 118 -27.31 -9.22 5.71
CA PRO A 118 -27.17 -9.04 4.27
C PRO A 118 -26.27 -7.87 3.88
N LYS A 119 -26.16 -6.84 4.72
CA LYS A 119 -25.28 -5.68 4.47
C LYS A 119 -23.80 -6.00 4.64
N ALA A 120 -23.48 -7.08 5.34
CA ALA A 120 -22.11 -7.55 5.54
C ALA A 120 -21.69 -8.60 4.50
N VAL A 121 -22.57 -8.96 3.56
CA VAL A 121 -22.25 -9.87 2.46
C VAL A 121 -21.55 -9.10 1.34
N SER A 122 -20.38 -9.57 0.94
CA SER A 122 -19.64 -9.06 -0.22
C SER A 122 -19.62 -10.08 -1.35
N PHE A 123 -19.77 -9.59 -2.58
CA PHE A 123 -19.69 -10.39 -3.79
C PHE A 123 -18.40 -10.05 -4.54
N SER A 124 -17.69 -11.09 -4.97
CA SER A 124 -16.51 -10.99 -5.83
C SER A 124 -16.51 -12.14 -6.84
N TYR A 125 -15.53 -12.17 -7.73
CA TYR A 125 -15.29 -13.31 -8.60
C TYR A 125 -13.95 -13.95 -8.24
N THR A 126 -13.87 -15.27 -8.39
CA THR A 126 -12.68 -16.07 -8.12
C THR A 126 -12.49 -17.15 -9.19
N GLY A 127 -11.38 -17.89 -9.10
CA GLY A 127 -11.11 -19.06 -9.92
C GLY A 127 -10.57 -18.79 -11.31
N GLY A 128 -10.37 -17.54 -11.73
CA GLY A 128 -9.66 -17.26 -12.97
C GLY A 128 -8.15 -17.17 -12.77
N VAL A 129 -7.46 -17.15 -13.91
CA VAL A 129 -6.00 -17.17 -13.96
C VAL A 129 -5.48 -15.76 -13.74
N VAL A 130 -4.57 -15.61 -12.76
CA VAL A 130 -3.74 -14.41 -12.63
C VAL A 130 -2.41 -14.71 -13.27
N ASP A 131 -2.13 -14.03 -14.38
CA ASP A 131 -0.88 -14.20 -15.12
C ASP A 131 0.26 -13.42 -14.45
N PHE A 132 -0.04 -12.23 -13.93
CA PHE A 132 0.94 -11.38 -13.27
C PHE A 132 0.36 -10.63 -12.07
N ILE A 133 1.23 -10.29 -11.13
CA ILE A 133 0.93 -9.42 -9.98
C ILE A 133 1.89 -8.23 -10.04
N VAL A 134 1.35 -7.02 -9.94
CA VAL A 134 2.16 -5.80 -9.77
C VAL A 134 2.05 -5.34 -8.33
N VAL A 135 3.17 -5.28 -7.63
CA VAL A 135 3.27 -4.81 -6.25
C VAL A 135 3.91 -3.43 -6.27
N ILE A 136 3.23 -2.43 -5.72
CA ILE A 136 3.65 -1.03 -5.78
C ILE A 136 3.88 -0.48 -4.37
N ASP A 137 4.92 0.35 -4.19
CA ASP A 137 5.24 1.07 -2.94
C ASP A 137 5.39 0.16 -1.71
N THR A 138 5.92 -1.05 -1.90
CA THR A 138 5.96 -2.09 -0.87
C THR A 138 7.38 -2.65 -0.75
N PRO A 139 8.05 -2.54 0.42
CA PRO A 139 9.41 -3.05 0.59
C PRO A 139 9.51 -4.58 0.68
N THR A 140 8.47 -5.26 1.17
CA THR A 140 8.39 -6.74 1.28
C THR A 140 6.96 -7.23 1.08
N LEU A 141 6.74 -8.46 0.61
CA LEU A 141 5.38 -9.01 0.46
C LEU A 141 4.57 -8.99 1.76
N ASN A 142 5.22 -9.22 2.91
CA ASN A 142 4.56 -9.15 4.22
C ASN A 142 3.97 -7.77 4.53
N THR A 143 4.52 -6.70 3.94
CA THR A 143 4.03 -5.33 4.11
C THR A 143 2.65 -5.12 3.47
N LEU A 144 2.18 -5.99 2.58
CA LEU A 144 0.82 -5.94 2.02
C LEU A 144 -0.29 -6.30 3.03
N GLY A 145 0.07 -6.81 4.22
CA GLY A 145 -0.87 -7.19 5.26
C GLY A 145 -1.83 -8.29 4.81
N ALA A 146 -3.12 -8.13 5.12
CA ALA A 146 -4.17 -9.12 4.83
C ALA A 146 -4.20 -9.57 3.36
N ILE A 147 -3.90 -8.67 2.41
CA ILE A 147 -3.83 -9.01 0.98
C ILE A 147 -2.84 -10.14 0.74
N TYR A 148 -1.68 -10.15 1.40
CA TYR A 148 -0.70 -11.22 1.25
C TYR A 148 -0.92 -12.36 2.24
N SER A 149 -1.13 -12.06 3.53
CA SER A 149 -1.19 -13.10 4.57
C SER A 149 -2.33 -14.09 4.36
N GLU A 150 -3.47 -13.64 3.82
CA GLU A 150 -4.64 -14.48 3.55
C GLU A 150 -4.62 -15.12 2.15
N ASN A 151 -3.71 -14.68 1.26
CA ASN A 151 -3.71 -15.08 -0.15
C ASN A 151 -2.34 -15.57 -0.65
N GLN A 152 -1.45 -16.07 0.23
CA GLN A 152 -0.06 -16.44 -0.13
C GLN A 152 0.04 -17.38 -1.34
N ASN A 153 -0.91 -18.32 -1.47
CA ASN A 153 -0.98 -19.26 -2.59
C ASN A 153 -1.21 -18.55 -3.94
N HIS A 154 -1.86 -17.38 -3.94
CA HIS A 154 -2.05 -16.59 -5.15
C HIS A 154 -0.78 -15.89 -5.62
N PHE A 155 0.20 -15.68 -4.74
CA PHE A 155 1.50 -15.06 -5.10
C PHE A 155 2.55 -16.09 -5.50
N THR A 156 2.41 -17.34 -5.05
CA THR A 156 3.40 -18.40 -5.31
C THR A 156 3.39 -18.81 -6.79
N GLY A 157 4.58 -18.84 -7.42
CA GLY A 157 4.74 -19.26 -8.81
C GLY A 157 4.16 -18.29 -9.86
N ARG A 158 3.82 -17.06 -9.46
CA ARG A 158 3.36 -16.00 -10.38
C ARG A 158 4.48 -15.06 -10.75
N ASP A 159 4.34 -14.42 -11.91
CA ASP A 159 5.20 -13.29 -12.25
C ASP A 159 4.84 -12.09 -11.38
N ILE A 160 5.80 -11.64 -10.57
CA ILE A 160 5.63 -10.51 -9.66
C ILE A 160 6.51 -9.37 -10.15
N ILE A 161 5.88 -8.27 -10.55
CA ILE A 161 6.53 -7.01 -10.88
C ILE A 161 6.53 -6.13 -9.62
N ASN A 162 7.70 -5.89 -9.05
CA ASN A 162 7.90 -5.04 -7.88
C ASN A 162 8.33 -3.64 -8.33
N ILE A 163 7.48 -2.63 -8.14
CA ILE A 163 7.76 -1.21 -8.45
C ILE A 163 7.85 -0.46 -7.12
N ASP A 164 9.06 -0.04 -6.74
CA ASP A 164 9.27 0.53 -5.43
C ASP A 164 10.44 1.51 -5.37
N ARG A 165 10.52 2.31 -4.31
CA ARG A 165 11.64 3.21 -4.03
C ARG A 165 12.19 3.12 -2.61
N HIS A 166 11.66 2.23 -1.78
CA HIS A 166 12.14 2.11 -0.41
C HIS A 166 13.60 1.66 -0.35
N LEU A 167 14.37 2.28 0.56
CA LEU A 167 15.76 1.88 0.82
C LEU A 167 15.84 0.43 1.31
N THR A 168 14.79 -0.05 1.99
CA THR A 168 14.67 -1.36 2.62
C THR A 168 14.04 -2.42 1.72
N ASN A 169 13.74 -2.12 0.45
CA ASN A 169 13.12 -3.09 -0.46
C ASN A 169 13.94 -4.38 -0.58
N ALA A 170 13.25 -5.53 -0.50
CA ALA A 170 13.85 -6.86 -0.47
C ALA A 170 13.99 -7.52 -1.85
N PHE A 171 13.63 -6.83 -2.94
CA PHE A 171 13.71 -7.33 -4.33
C PHE A 171 12.99 -8.67 -4.53
N PHE A 172 11.78 -8.80 -3.97
CA PHE A 172 11.02 -10.06 -3.94
C PHE A 172 10.32 -10.44 -5.26
N GLY A 173 10.28 -9.53 -6.24
CA GLY A 173 9.61 -9.77 -7.52
C GLY A 173 10.43 -10.69 -8.44
N THR A 174 9.77 -11.31 -9.43
CA THR A 174 10.46 -11.94 -10.58
C THR A 174 11.10 -10.87 -11.46
N VAL A 175 10.51 -9.65 -11.46
CA VAL A 175 11.05 -8.43 -12.05
C VAL A 175 11.00 -7.32 -11.00
N ASN A 176 12.14 -6.68 -10.71
CA ASN A 176 12.26 -5.65 -9.67
C ASN A 176 12.67 -4.30 -10.28
N PHE A 177 11.69 -3.40 -10.47
CA PHE A 177 11.93 -2.02 -10.88
C PHE A 177 11.96 -1.12 -9.65
N VAL A 178 13.11 -1.17 -8.97
CA VAL A 178 13.33 -0.45 -7.72
C VAL A 178 14.34 0.67 -7.93
N ASN A 179 13.94 1.91 -7.71
CA ASN A 179 14.83 3.08 -7.80
C ASN A 179 14.76 3.89 -6.51
N LYS A 180 15.86 3.89 -5.75
CA LYS A 180 15.96 4.54 -4.44
C LYS A 180 16.20 6.06 -4.51
N THR A 181 16.54 6.60 -5.68
CA THR A 181 16.88 8.02 -5.86
C THR A 181 15.75 8.83 -6.49
N VAL A 182 14.74 8.17 -7.07
CA VAL A 182 13.57 8.84 -7.65
C VAL A 182 12.80 9.59 -6.57
N SER A 183 12.10 10.66 -6.94
CA SER A 183 11.40 11.53 -5.99
C SER A 183 10.01 11.02 -5.58
N SER A 184 9.43 10.10 -6.37
CA SER A 184 8.09 9.52 -6.19
C SER A 184 7.94 8.18 -6.93
N ILE A 185 6.96 7.37 -6.53
CA ILE A 185 6.55 6.14 -7.24
C ILE A 185 5.82 6.49 -8.54
N SER A 186 5.06 7.59 -8.57
CA SER A 186 4.36 8.06 -9.77
C SER A 186 5.32 8.31 -10.95
N GLU A 187 6.54 8.78 -10.70
CA GLU A 187 7.57 8.89 -11.75
C GLU A 187 7.95 7.52 -12.33
N LEU A 188 8.12 6.49 -11.49
CA LEU A 188 8.43 5.14 -11.96
C LEU A 188 7.29 4.56 -12.81
N VAL A 189 6.04 4.77 -12.38
CA VAL A 189 4.88 4.30 -13.14
C VAL A 189 4.74 5.06 -14.46
N LEU A 190 5.03 6.36 -14.50
CA LEU A 190 5.06 7.12 -15.75
C LEU A 190 6.03 6.49 -16.75
N THR A 191 7.28 6.20 -16.31
CA THR A 191 8.27 5.51 -17.15
C THR A 191 7.74 4.18 -17.68
N VAL A 192 7.10 3.36 -16.83
CA VAL A 192 6.52 2.08 -17.26
C VAL A 192 5.43 2.29 -18.32
N LEU A 193 4.54 3.25 -18.14
CA LEU A 193 3.46 3.52 -19.09
C LEU A 193 3.97 4.03 -20.45
N GLU A 194 4.98 4.92 -20.43
CA GLU A 194 5.61 5.44 -21.65
C GLU A 194 6.30 4.32 -22.45
N GLU A 195 6.99 3.43 -21.75
CA GLU A 195 7.71 2.29 -22.36
C GLU A 195 6.76 1.23 -22.92
N LEU A 196 5.58 1.05 -22.30
CA LEU A 196 4.48 0.26 -22.86
C LEU A 196 3.77 0.96 -24.02
N LYS A 197 4.17 2.19 -24.36
CA LYS A 197 3.56 3.04 -25.40
C LYS A 197 2.07 3.28 -25.15
N ILE A 198 1.67 3.32 -23.89
CA ILE A 198 0.31 3.65 -23.49
C ILE A 198 0.18 5.16 -23.55
N GLU A 199 -0.78 5.65 -24.34
CA GLU A 199 -1.07 7.08 -24.41
C GLU A 199 -1.65 7.57 -23.07
N ILE A 200 -0.90 8.42 -22.37
CA ILE A 200 -1.28 9.07 -21.12
C ILE A 200 -2.37 10.11 -21.39
N ASP A 201 -3.58 9.84 -20.92
CA ASP A 201 -4.69 10.78 -20.93
C ASP A 201 -4.66 11.73 -19.72
N ARG A 202 -5.61 12.66 -19.72
CA ARG A 202 -5.77 13.69 -18.69
C ARG A 202 -5.92 13.11 -17.28
N ASP A 203 -6.62 11.99 -17.13
CA ASP A 203 -6.95 11.42 -15.82
C ASP A 203 -5.73 10.73 -15.22
N MET A 204 -5.05 9.90 -16.01
CA MET A 204 -3.74 9.33 -15.64
C MET A 204 -2.72 10.44 -15.36
N ALA A 205 -2.66 11.46 -16.22
CA ALA A 205 -1.72 12.56 -16.06
C ALA A 205 -1.97 13.34 -14.75
N THR A 206 -3.24 13.60 -14.43
CA THR A 206 -3.65 14.31 -13.20
C THR A 206 -3.33 13.50 -11.95
N ASN A 207 -3.59 12.18 -11.98
CA ASN A 207 -3.25 11.28 -10.89
C ASN A 207 -1.74 11.31 -10.62
N LEU A 208 -0.93 10.98 -11.62
CA LEU A 208 0.52 10.93 -11.49
C LEU A 208 1.09 12.28 -11.04
N TYR A 209 0.63 13.40 -11.62
CA TYR A 209 1.05 14.74 -11.18
C TYR A 209 0.78 14.96 -9.69
N SER A 210 -0.42 14.58 -9.22
CA SER A 210 -0.81 14.71 -7.83
C SER A 210 0.06 13.85 -6.91
N GLY A 211 0.38 12.63 -7.34
CA GLY A 211 1.29 11.73 -6.62
C GLY A 211 2.68 12.32 -6.45
N VAL A 212 3.30 12.79 -7.54
CA VAL A 212 4.62 13.46 -7.49
C VAL A 212 4.56 14.70 -6.60
N ALA A 213 3.55 15.56 -6.78
CA ALA A 213 3.42 16.79 -6.01
C ALA A 213 3.30 16.50 -4.51
N VAL A 214 2.52 15.50 -4.09
CA VAL A 214 2.39 15.15 -2.67
C VAL A 214 3.67 14.51 -2.14
N ALA A 215 4.28 13.57 -2.85
CA ALA A 215 5.51 12.88 -2.43
C ALA A 215 6.70 13.84 -2.26
N THR A 216 6.73 14.92 -3.02
CA THR A 216 7.83 15.90 -3.02
C THR A 216 7.53 17.15 -2.20
N ASN A 217 6.42 17.17 -1.45
CA ASN A 217 5.93 18.37 -0.76
C ASN A 217 5.85 19.59 -1.69
N ASN A 218 5.15 19.42 -2.80
CA ASN A 218 5.01 20.40 -3.88
C ASN A 218 6.37 20.85 -4.43
N PHE A 219 7.22 19.88 -4.78
CA PHE A 219 8.51 20.06 -5.42
C PHE A 219 9.57 20.78 -4.56
N THR A 220 9.39 20.84 -3.23
CA THR A 220 10.37 21.44 -2.31
C THR A 220 11.28 20.42 -1.62
N SER A 221 11.01 19.12 -1.79
CA SER A 221 11.84 18.05 -1.23
C SER A 221 13.23 18.01 -1.86
N TYR A 222 14.23 17.60 -1.08
CA TYR A 222 15.60 17.39 -1.57
C TYR A 222 15.71 16.25 -2.61
N SER A 223 14.70 15.37 -2.68
CA SER A 223 14.66 14.26 -3.63
C SER A 223 14.27 14.69 -5.05
N VAL A 224 13.84 15.94 -5.24
CA VAL A 224 13.44 16.48 -6.55
C VAL A 224 14.69 16.64 -7.42
N SER A 225 14.61 16.13 -8.65
CA SER A 225 15.70 16.22 -9.64
C SER A 225 15.23 16.91 -10.93
N ALA A 226 16.16 17.08 -11.88
CA ALA A 226 15.80 17.52 -13.23
C ALA A 226 14.78 16.58 -13.87
N ASP A 227 14.99 15.27 -13.76
CA ASP A 227 14.09 14.22 -14.25
C ASP A 227 12.67 14.40 -13.69
N THR A 228 12.53 14.77 -12.40
CA THR A 228 11.22 15.07 -11.81
C THR A 228 10.49 16.17 -12.57
N PHE A 229 11.17 17.26 -12.94
CA PHE A 229 10.56 18.32 -13.72
C PHE A 229 10.29 17.92 -15.17
N GLU A 230 11.08 17.03 -15.76
CA GLU A 230 10.80 16.45 -17.07
C GLU A 230 9.52 15.61 -17.06
N HIS A 231 9.37 14.70 -16.10
CA HIS A 231 8.15 13.93 -15.88
C HIS A 231 6.94 14.87 -15.69
N ILE A 232 7.08 15.92 -14.88
CA ILE A 232 6.01 16.90 -14.68
C ILE A 232 5.67 17.65 -15.96
N ALA A 233 6.67 18.02 -16.78
CA ALA A 233 6.42 18.65 -18.06
C ALA A 233 5.63 17.71 -18.99
N THR A 234 5.98 16.43 -19.05
CA THR A 234 5.22 15.41 -19.79
C THR A 234 3.77 15.34 -19.32
N LEU A 235 3.55 15.22 -18.01
CA LEU A 235 2.19 15.12 -17.44
C LEU A 235 1.35 16.38 -17.72
N LEU A 236 1.95 17.57 -17.63
CA LEU A 236 1.26 18.82 -17.96
C LEU A 236 0.90 18.91 -19.45
N ARG A 237 1.78 18.43 -20.35
CA ARG A 237 1.47 18.33 -21.80
C ARG A 237 0.33 17.35 -22.07
N ALA A 238 0.25 16.26 -21.31
CA ALA A 238 -0.86 15.30 -21.34
C ALA A 238 -2.16 15.83 -20.69
N GLY A 239 -2.16 17.07 -20.18
CA GLY A 239 -3.35 17.76 -19.67
C GLY A 239 -3.58 17.63 -18.17
N ALA A 240 -2.57 17.21 -17.40
CA ALA A 240 -2.67 17.13 -15.94
C ALA A 240 -3.22 18.42 -15.31
N VAL A 241 -4.22 18.26 -14.44
CA VAL A 241 -4.81 19.38 -13.69
C VAL A 241 -4.11 19.50 -12.34
N LYS A 242 -3.65 20.70 -12.01
CA LYS A 242 -3.11 21.02 -10.69
C LYS A 242 -4.25 21.06 -9.68
N LYS A 243 -4.61 19.91 -9.10
CA LYS A 243 -5.50 19.86 -7.95
C LYS A 243 -4.71 20.24 -6.70
N ILE A 244 -5.23 21.17 -5.91
CA ILE A 244 -4.69 21.42 -4.57
C ILE A 244 -5.12 20.23 -3.72
N VAL A 245 -4.26 19.23 -3.59
CA VAL A 245 -4.51 18.11 -2.68
C VAL A 245 -4.35 18.65 -1.26
N LYS A 246 -5.46 18.76 -0.52
CA LYS A 246 -5.42 19.10 0.91
C LYS A 246 -4.72 17.94 1.63
N LYS A 247 -3.57 18.21 2.24
CA LYS A 247 -2.97 17.26 3.19
C LYS A 247 -4.01 16.98 4.30
N PRO A 248 -4.25 15.73 4.71
CA PRO A 248 -5.09 15.48 5.88
C PRO A 248 -4.53 16.30 7.04
N GLU A 249 -5.37 17.18 7.60
CA GLU A 249 -4.96 18.03 8.71
C GLU A 249 -4.51 17.13 9.87
N PRO A 250 -3.40 17.44 10.55
CA PRO A 250 -3.05 16.73 11.76
C PRO A 250 -4.25 16.85 12.72
N VAL A 251 -4.71 15.71 13.23
CA VAL A 251 -5.75 15.68 14.26
C VAL A 251 -5.31 16.62 15.37
N LYS A 252 -6.05 17.72 15.57
CA LYS A 252 -5.87 18.57 16.74
C LYS A 252 -6.18 17.70 17.95
N ILE A 253 -5.15 17.24 18.63
CA ILE A 253 -5.30 16.65 19.95
C ILE A 253 -5.81 17.79 20.83
N ASN A 254 -7.11 17.79 21.11
CA ASN A 254 -7.66 18.61 22.18
C ASN A 254 -7.10 18.05 23.49
N ILE A 255 -5.91 18.51 23.87
CA ILE A 255 -5.44 18.40 25.23
C ILE A 255 -6.37 19.32 26.02
N ALA A 256 -7.40 18.74 26.62
CA ALA A 256 -8.16 19.42 27.67
C ALA A 256 -7.12 19.94 28.70
N PRO A 257 -7.24 21.18 29.19
CA PRO A 257 -6.29 21.69 30.16
C PRO A 257 -6.26 20.71 31.34
N SER A 258 -5.12 20.06 31.52
CA SER A 258 -4.84 19.27 32.71
C SER A 258 -5.03 20.18 33.90
N ALA A 259 -5.97 19.84 34.79
CA ALA A 259 -6.15 20.52 36.06
C ALA A 259 -4.78 20.65 36.73
N GLU A 260 -4.42 21.89 37.09
CA GLU A 260 -3.18 22.21 37.81
C GLU A 260 -3.08 21.34 39.06
N SER A 261 -2.18 20.36 39.03
CA SER A 261 -1.75 19.68 40.26
C SER A 261 -0.86 20.64 41.02
N GLN A 262 -1.35 21.16 42.15
CA GLN A 262 -0.52 21.92 43.08
C GLN A 262 0.69 21.09 43.52
N PRO A 263 1.90 21.66 43.61
CA PRO A 263 3.05 20.95 44.13
C PRO A 263 2.89 20.71 45.63
N THR A 264 2.99 19.45 46.06
CA THR A 264 3.15 19.10 47.47
C THR A 264 4.51 19.59 48.00
N PRO A 265 4.58 20.06 49.26
CA PRO A 265 5.83 20.55 49.85
C PRO A 265 6.90 19.45 49.90
N ILE A 266 8.13 19.84 49.57
CA ILE A 266 9.34 19.00 49.67
C ILE A 266 9.64 18.79 51.16
N GLU A 267 9.66 17.54 51.63
CA GLU A 267 10.19 17.19 52.96
C GLU A 267 11.70 17.47 53.02
N GLU A 268 12.14 18.00 54.16
CA GLU A 268 13.49 18.51 54.41
C GLU A 268 14.59 17.45 54.16
N VAL A 269 15.58 17.82 53.35
CA VAL A 269 16.82 17.06 53.16
C VAL A 269 17.73 17.31 54.36
N GLU A 270 18.03 16.25 55.13
CA GLU A 270 19.05 16.26 56.18
C GLU A 270 20.43 16.67 55.62
N LYS A 271 21.03 17.69 56.22
CA LYS A 271 22.37 18.19 55.89
C LYS A 271 23.43 17.29 56.49
N GLU A 272 24.21 16.60 55.66
CA GLU A 272 25.48 16.02 56.09
C GLU A 272 26.68 16.87 55.62
N LYS A 273 27.47 17.33 56.59
CA LYS A 273 28.69 18.12 56.44
C LYS A 273 29.89 17.20 56.21
N ASN A 274 30.63 17.40 55.12
CA ASN A 274 32.07 17.73 55.14
C ASN A 274 32.71 17.58 53.75
N ALA A 275 33.14 18.71 53.19
CA ALA A 275 33.98 18.77 52.01
C ALA A 275 35.44 18.88 52.44
N GLN A 276 36.20 17.77 52.42
CA GLN A 276 37.67 17.86 52.52
C GLN A 276 38.50 16.63 52.10
N ASP A 277 37.95 15.60 51.47
CA ASP A 277 38.70 14.35 51.22
C ASP A 277 39.06 14.07 49.74
N TRP A 278 39.01 15.09 48.87
CA TRP A 278 39.28 14.95 47.43
C TRP A 278 40.77 15.08 47.03
N LEU A 279 41.68 15.32 48.00
CA LEU A 279 43.07 15.70 47.74
C LEU A 279 44.12 14.62 48.03
N LYS A 280 43.75 13.34 48.09
CA LYS A 280 44.75 12.25 48.23
C LYS A 280 44.75 11.30 47.02
N PRO A 281 45.89 11.09 46.34
CA PRO A 281 45.96 10.15 45.23
C PRO A 281 45.81 8.71 45.72
N LYS A 282 44.93 7.94 45.08
CA LYS A 282 44.68 6.52 45.39
C LYS A 282 45.79 5.66 44.77
N ILE A 283 46.55 4.96 45.60
CA ILE A 283 47.49 3.92 45.18
C ILE A 283 46.69 2.64 44.91
N PHE A 284 46.75 2.12 43.68
CA PHE A 284 46.16 0.83 43.35
C PHE A 284 47.05 -0.31 43.83
N LYS A 285 46.53 -1.17 44.71
CA LYS A 285 47.07 -2.52 44.94
C LYS A 285 46.11 -3.54 44.34
N ASN A 286 46.62 -4.24 43.34
CA ASN A 286 46.04 -5.40 42.69
C ASN A 286 46.31 -6.65 43.54
N SER A 287 45.30 -7.50 43.81
CA SER A 287 45.36 -8.90 44.31
C SER A 287 43.94 -9.26 44.80
N GLY A 288 43.29 -10.38 44.54
CA GLY A 288 43.52 -11.65 43.84
C GLY A 288 42.17 -12.40 43.93
N LEU A 289 41.78 -13.22 42.94
CA LEU A 289 41.77 -14.69 43.04
C LEU A 289 41.35 -15.17 44.44
N ILE A 290 40.25 -15.89 44.64
CA ILE A 290 39.74 -17.10 43.94
C ILE A 290 38.21 -17.08 43.97
#